data_AF-A0A532U4Q3-F1
#
_entry.id   AF-A0A532U4Q3-F1
#
_cell.length_a   1.000
_cell.length_b   1.000
_cell.length_c   1.000
_cell.angle_alpha   90.00
_cell.angle_beta   90.00
_cell.angle_gamma   90.00
#
_symmetry.space_group_name_H-M   'P 1'
#
loop_
_entity.id
_entity.type
_entity.pdbx_description
1 polymer ?
#
loop_
_entity_poly.entity_id
_entity_poly.type
_entity_poly.pdbx_seq_one_letter_code
_entity_poly.pdbx_strand_id
1 'polypeptide(L)'
;MRRRSGITWGVLLFWLTLGLAGCLPPMGEAVMPQPPTAPAPPTAVPLLAVVAPPIPHNVEGARRDCMLCHAVGAVEAPPVPPDTVHEASAELCSTCHALLPEPAPPAVAPPSITHDLVGREECLMCHKMGIAYAPRIPENHAGLPVDLCQTCHLTAPGVAVPEGTPGLGVMPPQVPHPLENRTDCRLCHETGVGDAPQFPADHADRANEVCQVCHAVPIPEETPVSGATPPQVPHPLENRSDCRLCHETGVGGSPQFPADHVDRSNEVCLACHEPGR
;
A
#
# COMPACT_ATOMS: atom_id res chain seq x y z
N MET A 1 -43.18 -68.48 -13.74
CA MET A 1 -41.89 -68.59 -14.46
C MET A 1 -42.10 -68.32 -15.94
N ARG A 2 -41.65 -67.17 -16.48
CA ARG A 2 -41.37 -67.01 -17.91
C ARG A 2 -40.56 -65.73 -18.16
N ARG A 3 -39.33 -65.90 -18.67
CA ARG A 3 -38.42 -64.87 -19.19
C ARG A 3 -38.80 -64.49 -20.62
N ARG A 4 -38.65 -63.21 -20.99
CA ARG A 4 -38.34 -62.67 -22.34
C ARG A 4 -37.69 -61.29 -22.09
N SER A 5 -36.39 -61.08 -22.24
CA SER A 5 -35.57 -60.95 -23.47
C SER A 5 -36.00 -59.79 -24.36
N GLY A 6 -35.43 -58.60 -24.13
CA GLY A 6 -35.45 -57.45 -25.03
C GLY A 6 -34.04 -57.22 -25.59
N ILE A 7 -33.84 -57.66 -26.84
CA ILE A 7 -32.69 -57.36 -27.70
C ILE A 7 -33.31 -56.75 -28.97
N THR A 8 -32.55 -55.85 -29.62
CA THR A 8 -32.78 -55.20 -30.93
C THR A 8 -33.53 -53.86 -30.95
N TRP A 9 -32.81 -52.77 -30.67
CA TRP A 9 -33.08 -51.42 -31.23
C TRP A 9 -31.78 -50.70 -31.65
N GLY A 10 -30.76 -51.47 -32.03
CA GLY A 10 -29.66 -50.95 -32.84
C GLY A 10 -29.99 -51.13 -34.32
N VAL A 11 -29.53 -50.19 -35.14
CA VAL A 11 -29.31 -50.26 -36.62
C VAL A 11 -30.10 -49.26 -37.48
N LEU A 12 -31.19 -48.64 -37.02
CA LEU A 12 -32.00 -47.78 -37.94
C LEU A 12 -31.70 -46.28 -37.94
N LEU A 13 -30.71 -45.78 -37.18
CA LEU A 13 -30.35 -44.35 -37.16
C LEU A 13 -29.02 -43.99 -37.88
N PHE A 14 -28.36 -44.95 -38.53
CA PHE A 14 -27.00 -44.75 -39.07
C PHE A 14 -26.93 -44.42 -40.57
N TRP A 15 -28.05 -44.31 -41.30
CA TRP A 15 -28.03 -44.22 -42.77
C TRP A 15 -28.73 -43.00 -43.40
N LEU A 16 -29.11 -41.96 -42.65
CA LEU A 16 -29.91 -40.85 -43.19
C LEU A 16 -29.27 -39.45 -43.21
N THR A 17 -27.94 -39.31 -43.13
CA THR A 17 -27.29 -37.98 -43.26
C THR A 17 -26.02 -37.93 -44.13
N LEU A 18 -25.71 -38.99 -44.88
CA LEU A 18 -24.73 -38.92 -45.98
C LEU A 18 -25.43 -38.46 -47.26
N GLY A 19 -25.48 -37.16 -47.55
CA GLY A 19 -26.12 -36.71 -48.79
C GLY A 19 -26.07 -35.23 -49.14
N LEU A 20 -25.18 -34.42 -48.56
CA LEU A 20 -25.09 -32.98 -48.87
C LEU A 20 -23.64 -32.47 -48.75
N ALA A 21 -22.71 -33.07 -49.49
CA ALA A 21 -21.33 -32.58 -49.59
C ALA A 21 -20.84 -32.70 -51.04
N GLY A 22 -21.01 -31.65 -51.82
CA GLY A 22 -20.44 -31.58 -53.16
C GLY A 22 -20.98 -30.39 -53.92
N CYS A 23 -20.26 -29.26 -53.84
CA CYS A 23 -20.19 -28.15 -54.82
C CYS A 23 -19.83 -26.82 -54.13
N LEU A 24 -18.71 -26.75 -53.40
CA LEU A 24 -18.06 -25.46 -53.13
C LEU A 24 -16.69 -25.41 -53.81
N PRO A 25 -16.39 -24.36 -54.60
CA PRO A 25 -15.08 -24.18 -55.22
C PRO A 25 -14.00 -23.90 -54.15
N PRO A 26 -12.72 -24.25 -54.41
CA PRO A 26 -11.62 -23.93 -53.51
C PRO A 26 -11.40 -22.41 -53.50
N MET A 27 -11.72 -21.80 -52.37
CA MET A 27 -11.36 -20.41 -52.10
C MET A 27 -9.85 -20.39 -51.91
N GLY A 28 -9.14 -19.70 -52.79
CA GLY A 28 -7.69 -19.56 -52.70
C GLY A 28 -7.29 -19.00 -51.35
N GLU A 29 -6.27 -19.62 -50.74
CA GLU A 29 -5.65 -19.13 -49.52
C GLU A 29 -5.16 -17.70 -49.72
N ALA A 30 -5.90 -16.75 -49.16
CA ALA A 30 -5.39 -15.43 -48.90
C ALA A 30 -4.27 -15.60 -47.86
N VAL A 31 -3.03 -15.61 -48.34
CA VAL A 31 -1.83 -15.45 -47.51
C VAL A 31 -1.96 -14.08 -46.84
N MET A 32 -2.48 -14.08 -45.62
CA MET A 32 -2.44 -12.92 -44.75
C MET A 32 -0.97 -12.61 -44.49
N PRO A 33 -0.49 -11.38 -44.75
CA PRO A 33 0.86 -11.00 -44.36
C PRO A 33 0.97 -11.19 -42.85
N GLN A 34 1.95 -11.97 -42.41
CA GLN A 34 2.24 -12.12 -40.99
C GLN A 34 2.43 -10.72 -40.39
N PRO A 35 1.73 -10.38 -39.29
CA PRO A 35 2.00 -9.13 -38.60
C PRO A 35 3.49 -9.08 -38.24
N PRO A 36 4.14 -7.90 -38.32
CA PRO A 36 5.55 -7.79 -37.98
C PRO A 36 5.75 -8.39 -36.59
N THR A 37 6.60 -9.41 -36.51
CA THR A 37 7.03 -9.98 -35.24
C THR A 37 7.48 -8.82 -34.36
N ALA A 38 6.80 -8.64 -33.23
CA ALA A 38 7.19 -7.66 -32.24
C ALA A 38 8.68 -7.89 -31.93
N PRO A 39 9.48 -6.81 -31.84
CA PRO A 39 10.88 -6.95 -31.46
C PRO A 39 10.94 -7.75 -30.16
N ALA A 40 11.88 -8.69 -30.08
CA ALA A 40 12.13 -9.41 -28.84
C ALA A 40 12.22 -8.39 -27.70
N PRO A 41 11.57 -8.63 -26.54
CA PRO A 41 11.73 -7.74 -25.40
C PRO A 41 13.22 -7.55 -25.17
N PRO A 42 13.68 -6.32 -24.87
CA PRO A 42 15.09 -6.11 -24.60
C PRO A 42 15.49 -7.16 -23.56
N THR A 43 16.47 -8.00 -23.92
CA THR A 43 17.12 -8.91 -22.97
C THR A 43 17.38 -8.09 -21.73
N ALA A 44 16.72 -8.43 -20.63
CA ALA A 44 16.86 -7.72 -19.38
C ALA A 44 18.36 -7.70 -19.08
N VAL A 45 18.96 -6.52 -19.20
CA VAL A 45 20.31 -6.30 -18.73
C VAL A 45 20.27 -6.72 -17.27
N PRO A 46 21.12 -7.65 -16.82
CA PRO A 46 21.14 -7.99 -15.41
C PRO A 46 21.41 -6.69 -14.67
N LEU A 47 20.42 -6.25 -13.90
CA LEU A 47 20.58 -5.20 -12.90
C LEU A 47 21.65 -5.71 -11.95
N LEU A 48 22.91 -5.34 -12.22
CA LEU A 48 23.98 -5.45 -11.25
C LEU A 48 23.52 -4.60 -10.07
N ALA A 49 23.08 -5.28 -9.01
CA ALA A 49 22.81 -4.66 -7.73
C ALA A 49 24.05 -3.83 -7.36
N VAL A 50 23.88 -2.52 -7.25
CA VAL A 50 24.95 -1.62 -6.81
C VAL A 50 25.13 -1.87 -5.32
N VAL A 51 25.99 -2.84 -4.99
CA VAL A 51 26.44 -3.03 -3.61
C VAL A 51 27.66 -2.16 -3.41
N ALA A 52 27.50 -1.07 -2.67
CA ALA A 52 28.59 -0.18 -2.35
C ALA A 52 29.65 -0.92 -1.51
N PRO A 53 30.95 -0.86 -1.87
CA PRO A 53 32.00 -1.53 -1.12
C PRO A 53 32.16 -0.91 0.28
N PRO A 54 32.53 -1.68 1.31
CA PRO A 54 32.71 -1.16 2.66
C PRO A 54 33.88 -0.17 2.74
N ILE A 55 33.82 0.74 3.71
CA ILE A 55 34.89 1.72 3.96
C ILE A 55 36.06 1.01 4.65
N PRO A 56 37.27 0.95 4.05
CA PRO A 56 38.40 0.18 4.59
C PRO A 56 39.17 0.90 5.72
N HIS A 57 38.69 2.05 6.17
CA HIS A 57 39.36 2.89 7.18
C HIS A 57 38.35 3.51 8.17
N ASN A 58 38.83 3.82 9.37
CA ASN A 58 38.00 4.45 10.40
C ASN A 58 37.70 5.94 10.06
N VAL A 59 36.42 6.33 10.09
CA VAL A 59 35.90 7.68 9.80
C VAL A 59 35.57 8.51 11.06
N GLU A 60 36.32 8.38 12.14
CA GLU A 60 36.13 9.21 13.34
C GLU A 60 36.63 10.66 13.17
N GLY A 61 35.97 11.59 13.88
CA GLY A 61 36.42 12.99 13.98
C GLY A 61 36.37 13.74 12.65
N ALA A 62 37.48 14.38 12.27
CA ALA A 62 37.61 15.15 11.03
C ALA A 62 37.46 14.32 9.74
N ARG A 63 37.47 12.98 9.86
CA ARG A 63 37.35 12.03 8.74
C ARG A 63 35.90 11.69 8.39
N ARG A 64 34.92 12.29 9.08
CA ARG A 64 33.49 12.14 8.79
C ARG A 64 33.05 12.87 7.53
N ASP A 65 33.75 13.96 7.18
CA ASP A 65 33.55 14.63 5.91
C ASP A 65 34.40 13.94 4.85
N CYS A 66 33.79 12.96 4.16
CA CYS A 66 34.47 12.11 3.20
C CYS A 66 35.09 12.92 2.05
N MET A 67 34.50 14.07 1.71
CA MET A 67 34.93 14.89 0.58
C MET A 67 36.21 15.67 0.86
N LEU A 68 36.62 15.82 2.12
CA LEU A 68 37.94 16.39 2.45
C LEU A 68 39.09 15.56 1.85
N CYS A 69 38.90 14.25 1.70
CA CYS A 69 39.91 13.35 1.16
C CYS A 69 39.55 12.77 -0.21
N HIS A 70 38.26 12.64 -0.55
CA HIS A 70 37.80 11.98 -1.79
C HIS A 70 37.26 12.95 -2.86
N ALA A 71 37.34 14.26 -2.66
CA ALA A 71 37.02 15.21 -3.72
C ALA A 71 37.96 15.07 -4.93
N VAL A 72 37.46 15.40 -6.13
CA VAL A 72 38.26 15.44 -7.35
C VAL A 72 39.44 16.41 -7.15
N GLY A 73 40.66 15.88 -7.26
CA GLY A 73 41.90 16.65 -7.07
C GLY A 73 42.50 16.57 -5.67
N ALA A 74 41.90 15.83 -4.73
CA ALA A 74 42.55 15.49 -3.47
C ALA A 74 43.76 14.56 -3.72
N VAL A 75 44.82 14.74 -2.93
CA VAL A 75 46.10 14.02 -3.12
C VAL A 75 46.24 12.77 -2.25
N GLU A 76 45.38 12.61 -1.26
CA GLU A 76 45.50 11.57 -0.23
C GLU A 76 44.58 10.37 -0.44
N ALA A 77 43.57 10.46 -1.32
CA ALA A 77 42.71 9.33 -1.64
C ALA A 77 42.20 9.39 -3.10
N PRO A 78 41.81 8.22 -3.68
CA PRO A 78 41.14 8.19 -4.97
C PRO A 78 39.84 9.00 -4.93
N PRO A 79 39.51 9.75 -6.01
CA PRO A 79 38.29 10.54 -6.05
C PRO A 79 37.05 9.64 -6.08
N VAL A 80 35.94 10.14 -5.54
CA VAL A 80 34.61 9.50 -5.68
C VAL A 80 34.31 9.28 -7.18
N PRO A 81 33.81 8.10 -7.59
CA PRO A 81 33.47 7.84 -8.98
C PRO A 81 32.51 8.92 -9.54
N PRO A 82 32.79 9.47 -10.74
CA PRO A 82 31.89 10.40 -11.39
C PRO A 82 30.74 9.60 -12.04
N ASP A 83 29.76 9.22 -11.24
CA ASP A 83 28.54 8.57 -11.70
C ASP A 83 27.30 9.31 -11.20
N THR A 84 26.15 8.96 -11.77
CA THR A 84 24.85 9.58 -11.45
C THR A 84 24.35 9.27 -10.04
N VAL A 85 25.06 8.41 -9.30
CA VAL A 85 24.68 7.94 -7.97
C VAL A 85 25.43 8.72 -6.88
N HIS A 86 26.59 9.28 -7.21
CA HIS A 86 27.46 10.02 -6.30
C HIS A 86 27.45 11.55 -6.52
N GLU A 87 26.40 12.11 -7.13
CA GLU A 87 26.27 13.56 -7.29
C GLU A 87 25.79 14.26 -6.00
N ALA A 88 26.71 15.01 -5.38
CA ALA A 88 26.47 16.21 -4.55
C ALA A 88 25.89 16.11 -3.12
N SER A 89 26.05 15.01 -2.38
CA SER A 89 26.00 15.09 -0.90
C SER A 89 26.94 14.12 -0.20
N ALA A 90 27.93 14.68 0.51
CA ALA A 90 28.92 13.94 1.28
C ALA A 90 28.32 13.32 2.56
N GLU A 91 27.19 13.83 3.04
CA GLU A 91 26.64 13.47 4.33
C GLU A 91 26.04 12.06 4.40
N LEU A 92 25.77 11.42 3.25
CA LEU A 92 25.09 10.12 3.18
C LEU A 92 26.01 8.96 2.77
N CYS A 93 27.33 9.16 2.68
CA CYS A 93 28.26 8.11 2.26
C CYS A 93 28.15 6.86 3.15
N SER A 94 28.01 7.05 4.47
CA SER A 94 27.88 5.95 5.44
C SER A 94 26.53 5.23 5.40
N THR A 95 25.53 5.77 4.69
CA THR A 95 24.24 5.12 4.46
C THR A 95 24.39 3.93 3.51
N CYS A 96 25.24 4.06 2.50
CA CYS A 96 25.49 3.02 1.51
C CYS A 96 26.80 2.26 1.79
N HIS A 97 27.85 2.97 2.21
CA HIS A 97 29.14 2.38 2.53
C HIS A 97 29.23 2.05 4.02
N ALA A 98 29.04 0.78 4.37
CA ALA A 98 29.09 0.34 5.76
C ALA A 98 30.48 0.55 6.40
N LEU A 99 30.47 1.09 7.63
CA LEU A 99 31.61 1.06 8.54
C LEU A 99 31.67 -0.30 9.21
N LEU A 100 32.60 -1.13 8.77
CA LEU A 100 32.72 -2.45 9.33
C LEU A 100 33.54 -2.44 10.62
N PRO A 101 33.04 -2.99 11.74
CA PRO A 101 33.92 -3.68 12.66
C PRO A 101 34.45 -4.93 11.96
N GLU A 102 35.77 -5.10 11.92
CA GLU A 102 36.35 -6.29 11.31
C GLU A 102 36.02 -7.55 12.13
N PRO A 103 35.67 -8.67 11.47
CA PRO A 103 35.59 -8.87 10.01
C PRO A 103 34.22 -8.53 9.40
N ALA A 104 34.26 -8.06 8.15
CA ALA A 104 33.09 -7.82 7.28
C ALA A 104 32.19 -9.06 7.17
N PRO A 105 30.87 -8.99 7.43
CA PRO A 105 29.95 -9.99 6.89
C PRO A 105 29.97 -9.90 5.34
N PRO A 106 29.75 -11.03 4.64
CA PRO A 106 29.66 -11.02 3.18
C PRO A 106 28.56 -10.06 2.74
N ALA A 107 28.83 -9.29 1.70
CA ALA A 107 27.86 -8.39 1.07
C ALA A 107 26.67 -9.20 0.53
N VAL A 108 25.58 -9.27 1.31
CA VAL A 108 24.31 -9.85 0.88
C VAL A 108 23.50 -8.75 0.21
N ALA A 109 23.06 -8.99 -1.03
CA ALA A 109 22.18 -8.05 -1.72
C ALA A 109 20.90 -7.83 -0.90
N PRO A 110 20.36 -6.60 -0.86
CA PRO A 110 19.11 -6.33 -0.16
C PRO A 110 17.98 -7.18 -0.78
N PRO A 111 17.13 -7.83 0.05
CA PRO A 111 15.99 -8.58 -0.46
C PRO A 111 15.01 -7.67 -1.19
N SER A 112 14.41 -8.17 -2.27
CA SER A 112 13.36 -7.46 -3.00
C SER A 112 12.05 -7.39 -2.23
N ILE A 113 11.27 -6.33 -2.44
CA ILE A 113 9.89 -6.21 -1.92
C ILE A 113 8.98 -7.12 -2.76
N THR A 114 8.29 -8.06 -2.12
CA THR A 114 7.46 -9.09 -2.77
C THR A 114 5.96 -8.80 -2.74
N HIS A 115 5.57 -7.60 -2.29
CA HIS A 115 4.17 -7.17 -2.19
C HIS A 115 4.01 -5.77 -2.80
N ASP A 116 2.77 -5.40 -3.10
CA ASP A 116 2.43 -4.04 -3.53
C ASP A 116 2.55 -3.04 -2.38
N LEU A 117 2.88 -1.80 -2.72
CA LEU A 117 3.14 -0.69 -1.80
C LEU A 117 1.94 0.23 -1.61
N VAL A 118 0.92 0.16 -2.48
CA VAL A 118 -0.28 1.02 -2.36
C VAL A 118 -0.94 0.81 -0.99
N GLY A 119 -0.99 1.88 -0.17
CA GLY A 119 -1.51 1.86 1.20
C GLY A 119 -0.60 1.16 2.22
N ARG A 120 0.66 0.89 1.86
CA ARG A 120 1.71 0.22 2.66
C ARG A 120 3.05 0.94 2.55
N GLU A 121 3.03 2.24 2.34
CA GLU A 121 4.22 3.08 2.17
C GLU A 121 5.02 3.21 3.47
N GLU A 122 4.35 3.08 4.63
CA GLU A 122 4.95 3.10 5.96
C GLU A 122 5.60 1.76 6.33
N CYS A 123 6.73 1.42 5.70
CA CYS A 123 7.39 0.11 5.82
C CYS A 123 7.68 -0.31 7.28
N LEU A 124 8.04 0.66 8.13
CA LEU A 124 8.37 0.44 9.54
C LEU A 124 7.17 -0.06 10.35
N MET A 125 5.94 0.17 9.90
CA MET A 125 4.74 -0.25 10.60
C MET A 125 4.69 -1.78 10.78
N CYS A 126 5.12 -2.53 9.76
CA CYS A 126 5.16 -3.98 9.79
C CYS A 126 6.56 -4.52 10.08
N HIS A 127 7.58 -3.97 9.43
CA HIS A 127 8.92 -4.53 9.44
C HIS A 127 9.71 -4.19 10.72
N LYS A 128 9.40 -3.11 11.45
CA LYS A 128 10.13 -2.75 12.69
C LYS A 128 10.07 -3.86 13.74
N MET A 129 8.90 -4.47 13.89
CA MET A 129 8.65 -5.54 14.86
C MET A 129 8.52 -6.92 14.23
N GLY A 130 8.48 -6.99 12.88
CA GLY A 130 8.29 -8.25 12.16
C GLY A 130 6.88 -8.83 12.34
N ILE A 131 5.85 -7.97 12.25
CA ILE A 131 4.44 -8.38 12.42
C ILE A 131 3.79 -8.70 11.07
N ALA A 132 2.65 -9.40 11.09
CA ALA A 132 1.90 -9.77 9.89
C ALA A 132 2.75 -10.51 8.83
N TYR A 133 3.60 -11.44 9.28
CA TYR A 133 4.55 -12.20 8.45
C TYR A 133 5.64 -11.36 7.77
N ALA A 134 5.72 -10.06 8.06
CA ALA A 134 6.83 -9.24 7.62
C ALA A 134 8.11 -9.66 8.37
N PRO A 135 9.25 -9.82 7.68
CA PRO A 135 10.53 -10.00 8.35
C PRO A 135 10.89 -8.77 9.18
N ARG A 136 11.44 -9.01 10.38
CA ARG A 136 11.95 -7.95 11.24
C ARG A 136 13.18 -7.29 10.61
N ILE A 137 13.24 -5.96 10.68
CA ILE A 137 14.39 -5.16 10.25
C ILE A 137 15.63 -5.55 11.08
N PRO A 138 16.77 -5.87 10.44
CA PRO A 138 17.99 -6.20 11.18
C PRO A 138 18.58 -4.96 11.89
N GLU A 139 19.36 -5.18 12.93
CA GLU A 139 19.88 -4.12 13.81
C GLU A 139 20.76 -3.08 13.08
N ASN A 140 21.39 -3.46 11.96
CA ASN A 140 22.20 -2.56 11.15
C ASN A 140 21.40 -1.51 10.35
N HIS A 141 20.07 -1.56 10.41
CA HIS A 141 19.16 -0.54 9.84
C HIS A 141 18.59 0.38 10.93
N ALA A 142 19.06 0.28 12.18
CA ALA A 142 18.57 1.10 13.28
C ALA A 142 18.77 2.60 13.00
N GLY A 143 17.68 3.36 13.08
CA GLY A 143 17.71 4.82 12.85
C GLY A 143 17.56 5.25 11.39
N LEU A 144 17.47 4.32 10.44
CA LEU A 144 17.14 4.66 9.06
C LEU A 144 15.68 5.14 8.97
N PRO A 145 15.42 6.28 8.31
CA PRO A 145 14.06 6.74 8.05
C PRO A 145 13.39 5.91 6.94
N VAL A 146 12.05 5.92 6.92
CA VAL A 146 11.23 5.03 6.08
C VAL A 146 11.42 5.27 4.57
N ASP A 147 11.74 6.49 4.18
CA ASP A 147 11.96 6.93 2.80
C ASP A 147 13.21 6.31 2.16
N LEU A 148 14.17 5.85 2.97
CA LEU A 148 15.39 5.19 2.48
C LEU A 148 15.21 3.70 2.18
N CYS A 149 14.10 3.07 2.60
CA CYS A 149 13.91 1.63 2.41
C CYS A 149 13.91 1.25 0.93
N GLN A 150 13.21 2.03 0.09
CA GLN A 150 13.05 1.75 -1.34
C GLN A 150 14.30 2.09 -2.17
N THR A 151 15.28 2.78 -1.59
CA THR A 151 16.58 3.03 -2.24
C THR A 151 17.35 1.73 -2.48
N CYS A 152 17.18 0.75 -1.59
CA CYS A 152 17.87 -0.54 -1.66
C CYS A 152 16.92 -1.72 -1.90
N HIS A 153 15.75 -1.70 -1.26
CA HIS A 153 14.74 -2.75 -1.42
C HIS A 153 13.80 -2.41 -2.57
N LEU A 154 14.13 -2.91 -3.74
CA LEU A 154 13.31 -2.69 -4.94
C LEU A 154 12.15 -3.69 -5.02
N THR A 155 11.00 -3.24 -5.49
CA THR A 155 9.87 -4.11 -5.80
C THR A 155 10.27 -5.10 -6.89
N ALA A 156 10.03 -6.40 -6.63
CA ALA A 156 10.28 -7.42 -7.62
C ALA A 156 9.38 -7.17 -8.85
N PRO A 157 9.91 -7.17 -10.09
CA PRO A 157 9.07 -7.03 -11.27
C PRO A 157 8.17 -8.27 -11.41
N GLY A 158 6.86 -8.08 -11.24
CA GLY A 158 5.85 -8.98 -11.79
C GLY A 158 5.73 -10.39 -11.19
N VAL A 159 5.92 -10.57 -9.88
CA VAL A 159 5.38 -11.78 -9.24
C VAL A 159 3.89 -11.55 -9.00
N ALA A 160 3.07 -12.00 -9.95
CA ALA A 160 1.67 -12.25 -9.68
C ALA A 160 1.59 -13.20 -8.49
N VAL A 161 1.05 -12.73 -7.37
CA VAL A 161 0.76 -13.57 -6.21
C VAL A 161 -0.17 -14.68 -6.72
N PRO A 162 0.19 -15.97 -6.60
CA PRO A 162 -0.72 -17.03 -7.02
C PRO A 162 -1.97 -16.95 -6.16
N GLU A 163 -3.10 -16.61 -6.79
CA GLU A 163 -4.42 -16.69 -6.18
C GLU A 163 -4.62 -18.11 -5.64
N GLY A 164 -4.69 -18.24 -4.31
CA GLY A 164 -5.01 -19.52 -3.67
C GLY A 164 -4.09 -19.98 -2.53
N THR A 165 -3.10 -19.20 -2.10
CA THR A 165 -2.40 -19.49 -0.83
C THR A 165 -3.13 -18.77 0.32
N PRO A 166 -3.79 -19.46 1.26
CA PRO A 166 -4.37 -18.80 2.42
C PRO A 166 -3.22 -18.27 3.29
N GLY A 167 -3.07 -16.94 3.34
CA GLY A 167 -2.18 -16.28 4.31
C GLY A 167 -1.10 -15.35 3.74
N LEU A 168 -0.96 -15.19 2.42
CA LEU A 168 -0.04 -14.21 1.85
C LEU A 168 -0.81 -13.05 1.23
N GLY A 169 -0.88 -11.93 1.95
CA GLY A 169 -1.23 -10.63 1.38
C GLY A 169 -2.70 -10.21 1.42
N VAL A 170 -3.54 -10.80 2.29
CA VAL A 170 -4.87 -10.22 2.51
C VAL A 170 -4.70 -8.96 3.35
N MET A 171 -4.98 -7.81 2.75
CA MET A 171 -5.07 -6.54 3.46
C MET A 171 -6.01 -6.72 4.67
N PRO A 172 -5.61 -6.29 5.88
CA PRO A 172 -6.48 -6.39 7.04
C PRO A 172 -7.82 -5.72 6.70
N PRO A 173 -8.96 -6.38 6.96
CA PRO A 173 -10.26 -5.77 6.70
C PRO A 173 -10.37 -4.47 7.51
N GLN A 174 -10.97 -3.45 6.90
CA GLN A 174 -11.31 -2.22 7.60
C GLN A 174 -12.32 -2.51 8.72
N VAL A 175 -12.26 -1.74 9.80
CA VAL A 175 -13.23 -1.85 10.89
C VAL A 175 -14.59 -1.31 10.40
N PRO A 176 -15.65 -2.11 10.25
CA PRO A 176 -16.89 -1.66 9.59
C PRO A 176 -17.79 -0.79 10.49
N HIS A 177 -17.32 -0.41 11.68
CA HIS A 177 -18.10 0.28 12.69
C HIS A 177 -17.27 1.40 13.37
N PRO A 178 -17.93 2.44 13.93
CA PRO A 178 -17.22 3.51 14.64
C PRO A 178 -16.61 2.99 15.95
N LEU A 179 -15.52 3.61 16.40
CA LEU A 179 -14.84 3.26 17.66
C LEU A 179 -15.19 4.20 18.82
N GLU A 180 -16.16 5.11 18.67
CA GLU A 180 -16.59 6.03 19.71
C GLU A 180 -16.91 5.27 21.01
N ASN A 181 -16.09 5.49 22.04
CA ASN A 181 -16.15 4.81 23.35
C ASN A 181 -16.04 3.27 23.28
N ARG A 182 -15.48 2.71 22.21
CA ARG A 182 -15.29 1.27 21.97
C ARG A 182 -13.89 0.96 21.44
N THR A 183 -12.87 1.45 22.15
CA THR A 183 -11.46 1.34 21.74
C THR A 183 -10.80 0.01 22.13
N ASP A 184 -11.41 -0.76 23.04
CA ASP A 184 -10.98 -2.11 23.38
C ASP A 184 -11.69 -3.13 22.49
N CYS A 185 -11.00 -3.55 21.42
CA CYS A 185 -11.49 -4.50 20.43
C CYS A 185 -11.75 -5.88 21.04
N ARG A 186 -11.01 -6.24 22.11
CA ARG A 186 -11.08 -7.58 22.72
C ARG A 186 -12.42 -7.80 23.43
N LEU A 187 -13.05 -6.73 23.95
CA LEU A 187 -14.34 -6.80 24.62
C LEU A 187 -15.42 -7.48 23.78
N CYS A 188 -15.39 -7.30 22.46
CA CYS A 188 -16.36 -7.90 21.54
C CYS A 188 -15.76 -9.07 20.76
N HIS A 189 -14.54 -8.92 20.24
CA HIS A 189 -13.99 -9.86 19.26
C HIS A 189 -13.21 -11.03 19.87
N GLU A 190 -12.91 -11.04 21.18
CA GLU A 190 -12.24 -12.18 21.82
C GLU A 190 -13.15 -13.41 21.89
N THR A 191 -14.40 -13.19 22.28
CA THR A 191 -15.41 -14.25 22.43
C THR A 191 -16.57 -14.16 21.44
N GLY A 192 -16.59 -13.11 20.60
CA GLY A 192 -17.63 -12.92 19.58
C GLY A 192 -18.96 -12.41 20.16
N VAL A 193 -18.90 -11.43 21.07
CA VAL A 193 -20.07 -10.83 21.70
C VAL A 193 -20.90 -10.07 20.66
N GLY A 194 -22.22 -10.25 20.67
CA GLY A 194 -23.14 -9.47 19.83
C GLY A 194 -22.92 -9.70 18.33
N ASP A 195 -22.67 -10.95 17.94
CA ASP A 195 -22.38 -11.38 16.56
C ASP A 195 -21.07 -10.82 15.98
N ALA A 196 -20.21 -10.25 16.83
CA ALA A 196 -18.86 -9.88 16.43
C ALA A 196 -18.08 -11.13 15.98
N PRO A 197 -17.35 -11.07 14.86
CA PRO A 197 -16.47 -12.16 14.47
C PRO A 197 -15.37 -12.33 15.52
N GLN A 198 -15.06 -13.59 15.86
CA GLN A 198 -13.93 -13.88 16.75
C GLN A 198 -12.60 -13.59 16.05
N PHE A 199 -11.58 -13.24 16.85
CA PHE A 199 -10.22 -13.11 16.32
C PHE A 199 -9.75 -14.39 15.64
N PRO A 200 -9.08 -14.28 14.48
CA PRO A 200 -8.36 -15.40 13.90
C PRO A 200 -7.34 -15.99 14.90
N ALA A 201 -7.01 -17.28 14.75
CA ALA A 201 -6.10 -17.96 15.67
C ALA A 201 -4.72 -17.30 15.77
N ASP A 202 -4.24 -16.66 14.71
CA ASP A 202 -2.96 -15.91 14.65
C ASP A 202 -3.04 -14.48 15.23
N HIS A 203 -4.17 -14.13 15.84
CA HIS A 203 -4.42 -12.86 16.52
C HIS A 203 -4.70 -13.03 18.03
N ALA A 204 -4.81 -14.26 18.53
CA ALA A 204 -5.24 -14.55 19.91
C ALA A 204 -4.38 -13.86 20.99
N ASP A 205 -3.07 -13.75 20.75
CA ASP A 205 -2.11 -13.19 21.71
C ASP A 205 -1.76 -11.72 21.46
N ARG A 206 -2.42 -11.04 20.50
CA ARG A 206 -2.11 -9.64 20.18
C ARG A 206 -2.68 -8.68 21.23
N ALA A 207 -1.86 -7.71 21.63
CA ALA A 207 -2.32 -6.63 22.50
C ALA A 207 -3.30 -5.72 21.74
N ASN A 208 -4.26 -5.13 22.46
CA ASN A 208 -5.36 -4.36 21.87
C ASN A 208 -4.86 -3.17 21.04
N GLU A 209 -3.75 -2.57 21.46
CA GLU A 209 -3.15 -1.38 20.85
C GLU A 209 -2.62 -1.67 19.44
N VAL A 210 -2.36 -2.94 19.11
CA VAL A 210 -1.83 -3.35 17.81
C VAL A 210 -2.93 -3.49 16.75
N CYS A 211 -4.21 -3.56 17.16
CA CYS A 211 -5.32 -3.82 16.24
C CYS A 211 -5.46 -2.70 15.19
N GLN A 212 -5.47 -1.44 15.65
CA GLN A 212 -5.64 -0.26 14.79
C GLN A 212 -4.40 0.06 13.92
N VAL A 213 -3.26 -0.58 14.20
CA VAL A 213 -2.05 -0.47 13.36
C VAL A 213 -2.28 -1.07 11.97
N CYS A 214 -3.13 -2.10 11.90
CA CYS A 214 -3.40 -2.84 10.68
C CYS A 214 -4.84 -2.67 10.20
N HIS A 215 -5.80 -2.67 11.13
CA HIS A 215 -7.21 -2.47 10.84
C HIS A 215 -7.56 -1.00 10.94
N ALA A 216 -7.44 -0.30 9.81
CA ALA A 216 -7.89 1.08 9.75
C ALA A 216 -9.39 1.14 10.01
N VAL A 217 -9.76 2.07 10.89
CA VAL A 217 -11.14 2.54 11.00
C VAL A 217 -11.36 3.39 9.76
N PRO A 218 -12.48 3.24 9.04
CA PRO A 218 -12.87 4.21 8.05
C PRO A 218 -12.81 5.56 8.74
N ILE A 219 -11.86 6.39 8.31
CA ILE A 219 -11.96 7.82 8.49
C ILE A 219 -13.34 8.11 7.91
N PRO A 220 -14.28 8.73 8.66
CA PRO A 220 -15.50 9.22 8.04
C PRO A 220 -15.04 9.91 6.78
N GLU A 221 -15.46 9.44 5.60
CA GLU A 221 -15.17 10.17 4.38
C GLU A 221 -15.59 11.59 4.71
N GLU A 222 -14.62 12.52 4.76
CA GLU A 222 -14.95 13.91 4.64
C GLU A 222 -15.61 13.96 3.28
N THR A 223 -16.94 13.83 3.28
CA THR A 223 -17.76 14.08 2.12
C THR A 223 -17.20 15.37 1.57
N PRO A 224 -16.58 15.40 0.38
CA PRO A 224 -16.11 16.65 -0.16
C PRO A 224 -17.36 17.51 -0.23
N VAL A 225 -17.43 18.53 0.63
CA VAL A 225 -18.57 19.41 0.71
C VAL A 225 -18.52 20.18 -0.60
N SER A 226 -19.23 19.62 -1.58
CA SER A 226 -19.27 20.07 -2.94
C SER A 226 -19.91 21.44 -2.93
N GLY A 227 -19.10 22.50 -2.95
CA GLY A 227 -19.50 23.85 -3.35
C GLY A 227 -20.85 24.35 -2.81
N ALA A 228 -21.28 23.91 -1.63
CA ALA A 228 -22.55 24.35 -1.06
C ALA A 228 -22.33 25.75 -0.50
N THR A 229 -22.91 26.76 -1.15
CA THR A 229 -22.97 28.12 -0.61
C THR A 229 -23.52 28.05 0.81
N PRO A 230 -22.80 28.56 1.82
CA PRO A 230 -23.28 28.57 3.19
C PRO A 230 -24.65 29.27 3.28
N PRO A 231 -25.62 28.73 4.04
CA PRO A 231 -26.89 29.40 4.23
C PRO A 231 -26.68 30.75 4.91
N GLN A 232 -27.42 31.76 4.44
CA GLN A 232 -27.43 33.09 5.04
C GLN A 232 -28.08 33.04 6.44
N VAL A 233 -27.62 33.89 7.35
CA VAL A 233 -28.22 34.00 8.68
C VAL A 233 -29.58 34.72 8.57
N PRO A 234 -30.71 34.06 8.88
CA PRO A 234 -32.04 34.62 8.60
C PRO A 234 -32.53 35.63 9.66
N HIS A 235 -31.67 36.03 10.59
CA HIS A 235 -32.04 36.86 11.74
C HIS A 235 -30.97 37.91 12.07
N PRO A 236 -31.36 39.05 12.69
CA PRO A 236 -30.41 40.08 13.11
C PRO A 236 -29.39 39.56 14.13
N LEU A 237 -28.17 40.10 14.11
CA LEU A 237 -27.10 39.73 15.05
C LEU A 237 -27.00 40.65 16.27
N GLU A 238 -27.80 41.72 16.33
CA GLU A 238 -27.83 42.63 17.46
C GLU A 238 -28.14 41.86 18.75
N ASN A 239 -27.19 41.88 19.69
CA ASN A 239 -27.23 41.13 20.96
C ASN A 239 -27.30 39.60 20.80
N ARG A 240 -26.93 39.05 19.63
CA ARG A 240 -26.93 37.61 19.30
C ARG A 240 -25.68 37.19 18.52
N SER A 241 -24.55 37.82 18.83
CA SER A 241 -23.26 37.56 18.16
C SER A 241 -22.60 36.25 18.57
N ASP A 242 -23.06 35.63 19.66
CA ASP A 242 -22.60 34.31 20.08
C ASP A 242 -23.53 33.23 19.54
N CYS A 243 -23.19 32.68 18.37
CA CYS A 243 -23.99 31.70 17.65
C CYS A 243 -24.15 30.40 18.44
N ARG A 244 -23.12 30.04 19.23
CA ARG A 244 -23.06 28.77 19.98
C ARG A 244 -24.16 28.70 21.04
N LEU A 245 -24.52 29.82 21.66
CA LEU A 245 -25.57 29.86 22.70
C LEU A 245 -26.90 29.22 22.27
N CYS A 246 -27.25 29.32 20.99
CA CYS A 246 -28.48 28.75 20.47
C CYS A 246 -28.23 27.52 19.58
N HIS A 247 -27.20 27.56 18.74
CA HIS A 247 -27.00 26.56 17.69
C HIS A 247 -26.13 25.37 18.11
N GLU A 248 -25.44 25.42 19.26
CA GLU A 248 -24.65 24.28 19.74
C GLU A 248 -25.55 23.11 20.18
N THR A 249 -26.65 23.43 20.87
CA THR A 249 -27.60 22.43 21.37
C THR A 249 -29.01 22.58 20.78
N GLY A 250 -29.24 23.58 19.93
CA GLY A 250 -30.54 23.81 19.28
C GLY A 250 -31.59 24.44 20.21
N VAL A 251 -31.15 25.31 21.12
CA VAL A 251 -32.03 26.00 22.08
C VAL A 251 -33.10 26.80 21.34
N GLY A 252 -34.33 26.75 21.82
CA GLY A 252 -35.44 27.52 21.23
C GLY A 252 -35.85 27.04 19.82
N GLY A 253 -35.45 25.84 19.42
CA GLY A 253 -35.72 25.30 18.09
C GLY A 253 -34.72 25.74 17.02
N SER A 254 -33.58 26.32 17.42
CA SER A 254 -32.49 26.64 16.50
C SER A 254 -31.94 25.36 15.84
N PRO A 255 -31.59 25.40 14.55
CA PRO A 255 -30.84 24.32 13.93
C PRO A 255 -29.53 24.07 14.67
N GLN A 256 -29.22 22.80 14.93
CA GLN A 256 -27.93 22.41 15.51
C GLN A 256 -26.81 22.53 14.47
N PHE A 257 -25.59 22.80 14.93
CA PHE A 257 -24.41 22.73 14.07
C PHE A 257 -24.26 21.34 13.45
N PRO A 258 -23.87 21.26 12.18
CA PRO A 258 -23.38 20.01 11.61
C PRO A 258 -22.18 19.47 12.41
N ALA A 259 -21.97 18.15 12.38
CA ALA A 259 -20.91 17.50 13.15
C ALA A 259 -19.49 18.04 12.83
N ASP A 260 -19.25 18.54 11.62
CA ASP A 260 -18.00 19.16 11.16
C ASP A 260 -17.84 20.63 11.58
N HIS A 261 -18.74 21.15 12.42
CA HIS A 261 -18.74 22.53 12.93
C HIS A 261 -18.62 22.64 14.46
N VAL A 262 -18.53 21.51 15.18
CA VAL A 262 -18.62 21.43 16.65
C VAL A 262 -17.55 22.27 17.39
N ASP A 263 -16.40 22.52 16.76
CA ASP A 263 -15.29 23.29 17.36
C ASP A 263 -15.00 24.63 16.68
N ARG A 264 -15.89 25.12 15.82
CA ARG A 264 -15.69 26.41 15.15
C ARG A 264 -16.01 27.57 16.10
N SER A 265 -15.23 28.64 16.02
CA SER A 265 -15.47 29.88 16.77
C SER A 265 -16.50 30.76 16.04
N ASN A 266 -17.12 31.70 16.76
CA ASN A 266 -18.13 32.60 16.20
C ASN A 266 -17.58 33.45 15.04
N GLU A 267 -16.30 33.79 15.08
CA GLU A 267 -15.62 34.55 14.02
C GLU A 267 -15.53 33.75 12.72
N VAL A 268 -15.31 32.43 12.81
CA VAL A 268 -15.26 31.54 11.65
C VAL A 268 -16.64 31.36 11.02
N CYS A 269 -17.70 31.38 11.83
CA CYS A 269 -19.08 31.28 11.34
C CYS A 269 -19.42 32.41 10.37
N LEU A 270 -19.12 33.66 10.75
CA LEU A 270 -19.43 34.85 9.95
C LEU A 270 -18.52 35.05 8.73
N ALA A 271 -17.42 34.29 8.63
CA ALA A 271 -16.58 34.27 7.44
C ALA A 271 -17.27 33.56 6.24
N CYS A 272 -18.28 32.74 6.52
CA CYS A 272 -18.99 31.95 5.53
C CYS A 272 -20.51 32.22 5.53
N HIS A 273 -21.12 32.39 6.71
CA HIS A 273 -22.54 32.67 6.87
C HIS A 273 -22.78 34.18 6.98
N GLU A 274 -23.00 34.83 5.84
CA GLU A 274 -23.31 36.25 5.85
C GLU A 274 -24.72 36.51 6.45
N PRO A 275 -24.92 37.64 7.14
CA PRO A 275 -26.24 38.09 7.55
C PRO A 275 -27.14 38.29 6.34
N GLY A 276 -28.33 37.69 6.38
CA GLY A 276 -29.37 37.95 5.39
C GLY A 276 -29.72 39.45 5.38
N ARG A 277 -29.84 40.01 4.18
CA ARG A 277 -30.26 41.41 3.96
C ARG A 277 -31.72 41.62 4.32
#